data_AF-A0AAD4NCS7-F1
#
_entry.id   AF-A0AAD4NCS7-F1
#
_cell.length_a   1.000
_cell.length_b   1.000
_cell.length_c   1.000
_cell.angle_alpha   90.00
_cell.angle_beta   90.00
_cell.angle_gamma   90.00
#
_symmetry.space_group_name_H-M   'P 1'
#
loop_
_entity.id
_entity.type
_entity.pdbx_description
1 polymer ?
#
loop_
_entity_poly.entity_id
_entity_poly.type
_entity_poly.pdbx_seq_one_letter_code
_entity_poly.pdbx_strand_id
1 'polypeptide(L)'
;MLVTSLPLLFFYSDLGPNRWLHVIIMTFLGITISGPYNLIVGTIAVDLGSQPALAGNAEAMSTVTGLIDGTGSAGSAIGQLFLPLIQTKIGWNWVFYLFIVMNALSVVCLMKRFFHDCAVILKDRREQMRTERIEREPLIIAEDS
;
A
#
# COMPACT_ATOMS: atom_id res chain seq x y z
N MET A 1 -5.13 -7.76 -0.11
CA MET A 1 -5.35 -7.40 -1.52
C MET A 1 -4.08 -7.55 -2.33
N LEU A 2 -3.02 -6.76 -2.15
CA LEU A 2 -1.79 -6.91 -2.96
C LEU A 2 -1.19 -8.34 -2.95
N VAL A 3 -1.12 -9.00 -1.78
CA VAL A 3 -0.67 -10.41 -1.69
C VAL A 3 -1.53 -11.37 -2.53
N THR A 4 -2.83 -11.10 -2.65
CA THR A 4 -3.76 -11.87 -3.47
C THR A 4 -3.47 -11.70 -4.97
N SER A 5 -2.90 -10.58 -5.40
CA SER A 5 -2.55 -10.39 -6.83
C SER A 5 -1.40 -11.27 -7.30
N LEU A 6 -0.47 -11.66 -6.42
CA LEU A 6 0.68 -12.53 -6.75
C LEU A 6 0.26 -13.91 -7.31
N PRO A 7 -0.60 -14.70 -6.64
CA PRO A 7 -1.07 -15.96 -7.19
C PRO A 7 -1.96 -15.78 -8.43
N LEU A 8 -2.73 -14.68 -8.54
CA LEU A 8 -3.50 -14.39 -9.76
C LEU A 8 -2.59 -14.17 -10.98
N LEU A 9 -1.49 -13.43 -10.81
CA LEU A 9 -0.48 -13.20 -11.85
C LEU A 9 0.24 -14.49 -12.24
N PHE A 10 0.58 -15.33 -11.27
CA PHE A 10 1.20 -16.64 -11.52
C PHE A 10 0.24 -17.58 -12.26
N PHE A 11 -1.02 -17.65 -11.86
CA PHE A 11 -2.02 -18.47 -12.55
C PHE A 11 -2.31 -17.95 -13.96
N TYR A 12 -2.22 -16.64 -14.19
CA TYR A 12 -2.42 -16.04 -15.50
C TYR A 12 -1.31 -16.39 -16.49
N SER A 13 -0.06 -16.64 -16.04
CA SER A 13 1.04 -16.96 -16.96
C SER A 13 0.88 -18.32 -17.65
N ASP A 14 0.16 -19.25 -17.02
CA ASP A 14 -0.09 -20.60 -17.56
C ASP A 14 -1.50 -20.74 -18.18
N LEU A 15 -2.24 -19.64 -18.31
CA LEU A 15 -3.61 -19.66 -18.77
C LEU A 15 -3.70 -19.92 -20.29
N GLY A 16 -4.46 -20.94 -20.67
CA GLY A 16 -4.74 -21.25 -22.08
C GLY A 16 -5.59 -20.16 -22.80
N PRO A 17 -5.86 -20.30 -24.11
CA PRO A 17 -6.37 -19.23 -24.99
C PRO A 17 -7.84 -18.78 -24.74
N ASN A 18 -8.41 -19.07 -23.58
CA ASN A 18 -9.79 -18.78 -23.22
C ASN A 18 -9.99 -17.29 -22.88
N ARG A 19 -10.43 -16.52 -23.87
CA ARG A 19 -10.66 -15.06 -23.76
C ARG A 19 -11.49 -14.64 -22.54
N TRP A 20 -12.54 -15.41 -22.20
CA TRP A 20 -13.40 -15.13 -21.05
C TRP A 20 -12.67 -15.23 -19.71
N LEU A 21 -11.80 -16.24 -19.54
CA LEU A 21 -10.99 -16.39 -18.33
C LEU A 21 -9.97 -15.26 -18.20
N HIS A 22 -9.36 -14.82 -19.31
CA HIS A 22 -8.46 -13.67 -19.30
C HIS A 22 -9.17 -12.40 -18.83
N VAL A 23 -10.38 -12.14 -19.29
CA VAL A 23 -11.18 -10.97 -18.86
C VAL A 23 -11.46 -11.03 -17.36
N ILE A 24 -11.98 -12.16 -16.87
CA ILE A 24 -12.31 -12.33 -15.46
C ILE A 24 -11.07 -12.12 -14.57
N ILE A 25 -9.97 -12.80 -14.88
CA ILE A 25 -8.73 -12.71 -14.10
C ILE A 25 -8.16 -11.29 -14.12
N MET A 26 -8.18 -10.60 -15.27
CA MET A 26 -7.72 -9.22 -15.38
C MET A 26 -8.61 -8.23 -14.60
N THR A 27 -9.93 -8.44 -14.56
CA THR A 27 -10.83 -7.64 -13.73
C THR A 27 -10.50 -7.78 -12.25
N PHE A 28 -10.34 -9.02 -11.76
CA PHE A 28 -9.96 -9.26 -10.37
C PHE A 28 -8.57 -8.71 -10.05
N LEU A 29 -7.61 -8.85 -10.97
CA LEU A 29 -6.27 -8.29 -10.84
C LEU A 29 -6.32 -6.76 -10.69
N GLY A 30 -7.12 -6.09 -11.52
CA GLY A 30 -7.32 -4.64 -11.47
C GLY A 30 -7.89 -4.16 -10.14
N ILE A 31 -8.97 -4.79 -9.66
CA ILE A 31 -9.58 -4.46 -8.35
C ILE A 31 -8.57 -4.64 -7.21
N THR A 32 -7.82 -5.74 -7.27
CA THR A 32 -6.89 -6.15 -6.21
C THR A 32 -5.66 -5.25 -6.11
N ILE A 33 -5.21 -4.67 -7.23
CA ILE A 33 -4.08 -3.73 -7.28
C ILE A 33 -4.53 -2.28 -7.03
N SER A 34 -5.67 -1.88 -7.61
CA SER A 34 -6.19 -0.51 -7.49
C SER A 34 -6.58 -0.15 -6.06
N GLY A 35 -7.13 -1.09 -5.29
CA GLY A 35 -7.50 -0.86 -3.89
C GLY A 35 -6.31 -0.39 -3.03
N PRO A 36 -5.23 -1.18 -2.91
CA PRO A 36 -4.03 -0.77 -2.18
C PRO A 36 -3.37 0.50 -2.72
N TYR A 37 -3.31 0.69 -4.04
CA TYR A 37 -2.75 1.91 -4.63
C TYR A 37 -3.49 3.16 -4.12
N ASN A 38 -4.82 3.14 -4.17
CA ASN A 38 -5.64 4.25 -3.67
C ASN A 38 -5.50 4.46 -2.15
N LEU A 39 -5.36 3.37 -1.38
CA LEU A 39 -5.14 3.45 0.06
C LEU A 39 -3.80 4.10 0.40
N ILE A 40 -2.73 3.76 -0.31
CA ILE A 40 -1.39 4.33 -0.07
C ILE A 40 -1.39 5.83 -0.34
N VAL A 41 -1.91 6.24 -1.50
CA VAL A 41 -2.00 7.66 -1.87
C VAL A 41 -2.85 8.43 -0.85
N GLY A 42 -3.99 7.85 -0.44
CA GLY A 42 -4.87 8.44 0.56
C GLY A 42 -4.18 8.60 1.92
N THR A 43 -3.50 7.57 2.41
CA THR A 43 -2.77 7.64 3.68
C THR A 43 -1.63 8.65 3.62
N ILE A 44 -0.85 8.69 2.53
CA ILE A 44 0.23 9.68 2.38
C ILE A 44 -0.34 11.11 2.36
N ALA A 45 -1.47 11.33 1.69
CA ALA A 45 -2.12 12.64 1.68
C ALA A 45 -2.58 13.07 3.07
N VAL A 46 -3.13 12.15 3.87
CA VAL A 46 -3.52 12.40 5.27
C VAL A 46 -2.29 12.69 6.15
N ASP A 47 -1.22 11.90 5.99
CA ASP A 47 0.03 12.06 6.73
C ASP A 47 0.67 13.43 6.43
N LEU A 48 0.66 13.87 5.18
CA LEU A 48 1.18 15.18 4.78
C LEU A 48 0.32 16.34 5.26
N GLY A 49 -1.01 16.22 5.20
CA GLY A 49 -1.94 17.24 5.70
C GLY A 49 -1.83 17.45 7.21
N SER A 50 -1.35 16.45 7.94
CA SER A 50 -1.14 16.48 9.39
C SER A 50 0.21 17.09 9.81
N GLN A 51 1.14 17.32 8.87
CA GLN A 51 2.45 17.92 9.16
C GLN A 51 2.29 19.42 9.44
N PRO A 52 2.84 19.97 10.54
CA PRO A 52 2.68 21.39 10.87
C PRO A 52 3.24 22.35 9.81
N ALA A 53 4.23 21.89 9.02
CA ALA A 53 4.79 22.66 7.90
C ALA A 53 3.88 22.75 6.67
N LEU A 54 2.93 21.81 6.53
CA LEU A 54 1.99 21.75 5.39
C LEU A 54 0.53 21.99 5.82
N ALA A 55 0.23 21.87 7.12
CA ALA A 55 -1.10 22.04 7.68
C ALA A 55 -1.63 23.45 7.40
N GLY A 56 -2.74 23.54 6.66
CA GLY A 56 -3.36 24.82 6.27
C GLY A 56 -2.69 25.54 5.10
N ASN A 57 -1.54 25.07 4.60
CA ASN A 57 -0.87 25.65 3.43
C ASN A 57 -1.16 24.82 2.16
N ALA A 58 -2.21 25.22 1.45
CA ALA A 58 -2.65 24.53 0.23
C ALA A 58 -1.60 24.51 -0.88
N GLU A 59 -0.74 25.52 -0.99
CA GLU A 59 0.30 25.62 -2.02
C GLU A 59 1.45 24.63 -1.75
N ALA A 60 1.92 24.57 -0.50
CA ALA A 60 2.95 23.60 -0.09
C ALA A 60 2.44 22.16 -0.21
N MET A 61 1.19 21.91 0.22
CA MET A 61 0.55 20.61 0.09
C MET A 61 0.39 20.19 -1.38
N SER A 62 -0.08 21.10 -2.24
CA SER A 62 -0.21 20.85 -3.68
C SER A 62 1.13 20.51 -4.33
N THR A 63 2.21 21.19 -3.93
CA THR A 63 3.55 20.92 -4.45
C THR A 63 4.02 19.52 -4.06
N VAL A 64 3.85 19.10 -2.81
CA VAL A 64 4.29 17.77 -2.36
C VAL A 64 3.42 16.66 -2.97
N THR A 65 2.10 16.84 -3.06
CA THR A 65 1.23 15.90 -3.78
C THR A 65 1.62 15.81 -5.26
N GLY A 66 1.89 16.94 -5.92
CA GLY A 66 2.34 16.97 -7.31
C GLY A 66 3.68 16.24 -7.51
N LEU A 67 4.58 16.29 -6.53
CA LEU A 67 5.85 15.56 -6.56
C LEU A 67 5.62 14.05 -6.43
N ILE A 68 4.72 13.63 -5.52
CA ILE A 68 4.33 12.22 -5.37
C ILE A 68 3.70 11.68 -6.64
N ASP A 69 2.67 12.36 -7.17
CA ASP A 69 2.00 11.98 -8.41
C ASP A 69 2.95 12.00 -9.61
N GLY A 70 3.88 12.96 -9.62
CA GLY A 70 4.96 13.06 -10.60
C GLY A 70 5.87 11.83 -10.57
N THR A 71 6.29 11.38 -9.39
CA THR A 71 7.11 10.16 -9.26
C THR A 71 6.33 8.89 -9.65
N GLY A 72 5.04 8.81 -9.31
CA GLY A 72 4.16 7.72 -9.74
C GLY A 72 4.01 7.65 -11.26
N SER A 73 3.83 8.81 -11.90
CA SER A 73 3.73 8.93 -13.36
C SER A 73 5.06 8.58 -14.05
N ALA A 74 6.19 9.04 -13.52
CA ALA A 74 7.51 8.70 -14.03
C ALA A 74 7.78 7.19 -13.95
N GLY A 75 7.43 6.55 -12.83
CA GLY A 75 7.53 5.10 -12.69
C GLY A 75 6.67 4.34 -13.70
N SER A 76 5.44 4.81 -13.96
CA SER A 76 4.55 4.26 -14.99
C SER A 76 5.15 4.39 -16.39
N ALA A 77 5.69 5.55 -16.74
CA ALA A 77 6.37 5.77 -18.02
C ALA A 77 7.57 4.85 -18.20
N ILE A 78 8.40 4.70 -17.16
CA ILE A 78 9.54 3.78 -17.17
C ILE A 78 9.05 2.33 -17.37
N GLY A 79 8.02 1.91 -16.63
CA GLY A 79 7.41 0.59 -16.81
C GLY A 79 6.92 0.37 -18.25
N GLN A 80 6.21 1.33 -18.81
CA GLN A 80 5.71 1.29 -20.20
C GLN A 80 6.84 1.22 -21.23
N LEU A 81 8.02 1.79 -20.95
CA LEU A 81 9.20 1.66 -21.82
C LEU A 81 9.83 0.26 -21.72
N PHE A 82 9.89 -0.35 -20.53
CA PHE A 82 10.46 -1.69 -20.33
C PHE A 82 9.57 -2.82 -20.84
N LEU A 83 8.24 -2.67 -20.75
CA LEU A 83 7.26 -3.66 -21.21
C LEU A 83 7.51 -4.18 -22.65
N PRO A 84 7.56 -3.32 -23.68
CA PRO A 84 7.77 -3.77 -25.06
C PRO A 84 9.16 -4.36 -25.28
N LEU A 85 10.18 -3.87 -24.56
CA LEU A 85 11.55 -4.41 -24.65
C LEU A 85 11.60 -5.85 -24.13
N ILE A 86 10.96 -6.13 -22.99
CA ILE A 86 10.93 -7.48 -22.40
C ILE A 86 10.09 -8.42 -23.25
N GLN A 87 8.92 -7.96 -23.72
CA GLN A 87 8.06 -8.74 -24.59
C GLN A 87 8.78 -9.19 -25.87
N THR A 88 9.49 -8.28 -26.53
CA THR A 88 10.13 -8.55 -27.83
C THR A 88 11.42 -9.35 -27.72
N LYS A 89 12.20 -9.16 -26.65
CA LYS A 89 13.52 -9.80 -26.49
C LYS A 89 13.47 -11.14 -25.75
N ILE A 90 12.58 -11.28 -24.76
CA ILE A 90 12.63 -12.38 -23.77
C ILE A 90 11.34 -13.21 -23.81
N GLY A 91 10.21 -12.60 -24.18
CA GLY A 91 8.92 -13.26 -24.38
C GLY A 91 7.84 -12.77 -23.43
N TRP A 92 6.58 -13.11 -23.75
CA TRP A 92 5.39 -12.61 -23.06
C TRP A 92 5.33 -13.00 -21.57
N ASN A 93 5.76 -14.21 -21.22
CA ASN A 93 5.71 -14.70 -19.84
C ASN A 93 6.59 -13.87 -18.89
N TRP A 94 7.71 -13.32 -19.38
CA TRP A 94 8.61 -12.47 -18.60
C TRP A 94 8.01 -11.12 -18.22
N VAL A 95 7.02 -10.64 -18.97
CA VAL A 95 6.27 -9.43 -18.61
C VAL A 95 5.48 -9.68 -17.31
N PHE A 96 4.89 -10.86 -17.14
CA PHE A 96 4.19 -11.21 -15.90
C PHE A 96 5.16 -11.39 -14.73
N TYR A 97 6.33 -12.02 -14.95
CA TYR A 97 7.35 -12.13 -13.91
C TYR A 97 7.86 -10.76 -13.46
N LEU A 98 8.04 -9.81 -14.37
CA LEU A 98 8.36 -8.42 -14.04
C LEU A 98 7.29 -7.82 -13.10
N PHE A 99 6.02 -7.98 -13.44
CA PHE A 99 4.91 -7.50 -12.61
C PHE A 99 4.86 -8.19 -11.24
N ILE A 100 5.13 -9.50 -11.17
CA ILE A 100 5.21 -10.25 -9.91
C ILE A 100 6.33 -9.66 -9.04
N VAL A 101 7.52 -9.40 -9.60
CA VAL A 101 8.66 -8.82 -8.86
C VAL A 101 8.34 -7.40 -8.36
N MET A 102 7.79 -6.54 -9.22
CA MET A 102 7.39 -5.18 -8.83
C MET A 102 6.31 -5.20 -7.74
N ASN A 103 5.33 -6.09 -7.86
CA ASN A 103 4.27 -6.25 -6.87
C ASN A 103 4.81 -6.78 -5.54
N ALA A 104 5.70 -7.78 -5.58
CA ALA A 104 6.36 -8.33 -4.40
C ALA A 104 7.22 -7.26 -3.68
N LEU A 105 7.95 -6.44 -4.41
CA LEU A 105 8.71 -5.32 -3.84
C LEU A 105 7.77 -4.33 -3.13
N SER A 106 6.64 -4.02 -3.74
CA SER A 106 5.60 -3.18 -3.11
C SER A 106 5.05 -3.82 -1.83
N VAL A 107 4.75 -5.13 -1.83
CA VAL A 107 4.34 -5.86 -0.62
C VAL A 107 5.39 -5.74 0.48
N VAL A 108 6.68 -5.94 0.17
CA VAL A 108 7.76 -5.87 1.16
C VAL A 108 7.87 -4.45 1.76
N CYS A 109 7.80 -3.41 0.94
CA CYS A 109 7.84 -2.02 1.39
C CYS A 109 6.66 -1.68 2.30
N LEU A 110 5.44 -2.08 1.92
CA LEU A 110 4.24 -1.86 2.70
C LEU A 110 4.22 -2.67 3.99
N MET A 111 4.72 -3.91 3.94
CA MET A 111 4.76 -4.79 5.10
C MET A 111 5.65 -4.22 6.20
N LYS A 112 6.81 -3.64 5.85
CA LYS A 112 7.66 -2.94 6.82
C LYS A 112 6.93 -1.78 7.49
N ARG A 113 6.20 -0.97 6.72
CA ARG A 113 5.41 0.14 7.25
C ARG A 113 4.27 -0.36 8.14
N PHE A 114 3.54 -1.37 7.70
CA PHE A 114 2.46 -1.98 8.47
C PHE A 114 2.93 -2.49 9.83
N PHE A 115 4.07 -3.20 9.89
CA PHE A 115 4.62 -3.65 11.16
C PHE A 115 5.02 -2.50 12.09
N HIS A 116 5.58 -1.42 11.53
CA HIS A 116 5.89 -0.22 12.30
C HIS A 116 4.62 0.40 12.89
N ASP A 117 3.58 0.59 12.08
CA ASP A 117 2.33 1.22 12.51
C ASP A 117 1.58 0.33 13.52
N CYS A 118 1.58 -0.99 13.33
CA CYS A 118 1.08 -1.93 14.34
C CYS A 118 1.86 -1.86 15.65
N ALA A 119 3.19 -1.76 15.61
CA ALA A 119 4.01 -1.68 16.81
C ALA A 119 3.74 -0.39 17.60
N VAL A 120 3.58 0.74 16.90
CA VAL A 120 3.20 2.03 17.50
C VAL A 120 1.82 1.94 18.15
N ILE A 121 0.81 1.44 17.43
CA ILE A 121 -0.55 1.28 17.97
C ILE A 121 -0.59 0.34 19.18
N LEU A 122 0.18 -0.75 19.14
CA LEU A 122 0.28 -1.69 20.26
C LEU A 122 0.95 -1.05 21.49
N LYS A 123 1.94 -0.17 21.27
CA LYS A 123 2.60 0.58 22.35
C LYS A 123 1.65 1.59 22.98
N ASP A 124 0.95 2.39 22.17
CA ASP A 124 -0.02 3.38 22.65
C ASP A 124 -1.15 2.72 23.45
N ARG A 125 -1.69 1.59 22.96
CA ARG A 125 -2.71 0.82 23.71
C ARG A 125 -2.21 0.33 25.06
N ARG A 126 -0.94 -0.08 25.17
CA ARG A 126 -0.35 -0.52 26.44
C ARG A 126 -0.19 0.64 27.41
N GLU A 127 0.20 1.82 26.93
CA GLU A 127 0.36 3.02 27.76
C GLU A 127 -0.99 3.55 28.25
N GLN A 128 -2.02 3.59 27.39
CA GLN A 128 -3.38 3.94 27.80
C GLN A 128 -3.94 3.02 28.90
N MET A 129 -3.83 1.70 28.72
CA MET A 129 -4.29 0.74 29.74
C MET A 129 -3.53 0.90 31.07
N ARG A 130 -2.25 1.30 31.02
CA ARG A 130 -1.46 1.57 32.23
C ARG A 130 -1.95 2.82 32.95
N THR A 131 -2.23 3.90 32.22
CA THR A 131 -2.75 5.15 32.79
C THR A 131 -4.14 4.96 33.41
N GLU A 132 -5.04 4.27 32.72
CA GLU A 132 -6.38 3.96 33.26
C GLU A 132 -6.32 3.11 34.53
N ARG A 133 -5.36 2.18 34.63
CA ARG A 133 -5.16 1.37 35.83
C ARG A 133 -4.69 2.21 37.01
N ILE A 134 -3.77 3.14 36.78
CA ILE A 134 -3.24 4.04 37.82
C ILE A 134 -4.32 5.03 38.29
N GLU A 135 -5.17 5.53 37.39
CA GLU A 135 -6.25 6.47 37.73
C GLU A 135 -7.38 5.81 38.53
N ARG A 136 -7.67 4.52 38.29
CA ARG A 136 -8.70 3.78 39.05
C ARG A 136 -8.22 3.28 40.42
N GLU A 137 -6.93 3.07 40.62
CA GLU A 137 -6.36 2.58 41.88
C GLU A 137 -6.70 3.47 43.11
N PRO A 138 -6.58 4.81 43.08
CA PRO A 138 -6.93 5.68 44.21
C PRO A 138 -8.44 5.88 44.40
N LEU A 139 -9.27 5.72 43.36
CA LEU A 139 -10.73 5.85 43.47
C LEU A 139 -11.36 4.69 44.27
N ILE A 140 -10.84 3.48 44.10
CA ILE A 140 -11.29 2.29 44.86
C ILE A 140 -10.93 2.43 46.34
N ILE A 141 -9.77 3.03 46.65
CA ILE A 141 -9.31 3.22 48.03
C ILE A 141 -10.15 4.29 48.77
N ALA A 142 -10.68 5.29 48.06
CA ALA A 142 -11.54 6.33 48.63
C ALA A 142 -13.00 5.89 48.79
N GLU A 143 -13.46 4.86 48.08
CA GLU A 143 -14.81 4.31 48.21
C GLU A 143 -14.92 3.29 49.37
N ASP A 144 -13.79 2.65 49.73
CA ASP A 144 -13.68 1.70 50.86
C ASP A 144 -13.32 2.36 52.22
N SER A 145 -13.16 3.69 52.27
CA SER A 145 -12.80 4.47 53.48
C SER A 145 -13.96 5.32 54.01
#